data_AF-A0AAP0IJH0-F1
#
_entry.id   AF-A0AAP0IJH0-F1
#
_cell.length_a   1.000
_cell.length_b   1.000
_cell.length_c   1.000
_cell.angle_alpha   90.00
_cell.angle_beta   90.00
_cell.angle_gamma   90.00
#
_symmetry.space_group_name_H-M   'P 1'
#
loop_
_entity.id
_entity.type
_entity.pdbx_description
1 polymer ?
#
loop_
_entity_poly.entity_id
_entity_poly.type
_entity_poly.pdbx_seq_one_letter_code
_entity_poly.pdbx_strand_id
1 'polypeptide(L)'
;MKYDPRSQRVTVLLSGLRLANGVALSRNNNFILVAETGKNRVMRYWLEGPNASKYEVFAELPTFPDNIKRNDKGEFWVALNNGRGTIDRAHRHGIFNDDRYWDSLQFSSNSTGLKSELRSSTPLSKDAVAIKFNEEGEILEVLSGEGGRVLESVSEVEEYQGTLWIGSVVMPYVSFAKT
;
A
#
# COMPACT_ATOMS: atom_id res chain seq x y z
N MET A 1 -12.24 -10.15 -0.82
CA MET A 1 -13.32 -11.10 -0.46
C MET A 1 -13.60 -10.96 1.03
N LYS A 2 -14.79 -11.35 1.51
CA LYS A 2 -15.14 -11.46 2.93
C LYS A 2 -15.53 -12.90 3.24
N TYR A 3 -15.07 -13.43 4.37
CA TYR A 3 -15.50 -14.72 4.91
C TYR A 3 -16.29 -14.49 6.20
N ASP A 4 -17.46 -15.10 6.32
CA ASP A 4 -18.24 -15.14 7.56
C ASP A 4 -18.11 -16.53 8.20
N PRO A 5 -17.44 -16.66 9.36
CA PRO A 5 -17.23 -17.96 10.00
C PRO A 5 -18.51 -18.57 10.58
N ARG A 6 -19.56 -17.78 10.85
CA ARG A 6 -20.82 -18.30 11.39
C ARG A 6 -21.64 -18.99 10.32
N SER A 7 -21.71 -18.38 9.13
CA SER A 7 -22.44 -18.95 7.98
C SER A 7 -21.54 -19.78 7.05
N GLN A 8 -20.22 -19.75 7.26
CA GLN A 8 -19.20 -20.35 6.39
C GLN A 8 -19.26 -19.85 4.93
N ARG A 9 -19.77 -18.64 4.72
CA ARG A 9 -19.96 -18.07 3.39
C ARG A 9 -18.83 -17.12 3.01
N VAL A 10 -18.39 -17.23 1.75
CA VAL A 10 -17.51 -16.25 1.11
C VAL A 10 -18.33 -15.30 0.24
N THR A 11 -18.06 -14.01 0.33
CA THR A 11 -18.66 -12.97 -0.53
C THR A 11 -17.55 -12.19 -1.24
N VAL A 12 -17.67 -12.01 -2.55
CA VAL A 12 -16.80 -11.11 -3.30
C VAL A 12 -17.29 -9.68 -3.08
N LEU A 13 -16.45 -8.84 -2.47
CA LEU A 13 -16.75 -7.42 -2.23
C LEU A 13 -16.32 -6.56 -3.42
N LEU A 14 -15.10 -6.80 -3.91
CA LEU A 14 -14.49 -6.09 -5.04
C LEU A 14 -13.66 -7.09 -5.85
N SER A 15 -13.74 -7.00 -7.18
CA SER A 15 -13.06 -7.86 -8.15
C SER A 15 -12.36 -7.02 -9.21
N GLY A 16 -11.45 -7.65 -9.97
CA GLY A 16 -10.70 -6.96 -11.03
C GLY A 16 -9.55 -6.08 -10.53
N LEU A 17 -9.21 -6.17 -9.24
CA LEU A 17 -8.05 -5.50 -8.66
C LEU A 17 -6.75 -6.13 -9.15
N ARG A 18 -5.75 -5.28 -9.32
CA ARG A 18 -4.44 -5.69 -9.77
C ARG A 18 -3.43 -5.91 -8.68
N LEU A 19 -3.20 -7.19 -8.39
CA LEU A 19 -2.31 -7.63 -7.31
C LEU A 19 -2.78 -6.98 -6.01
N ALA A 20 -3.95 -7.39 -5.54
CA ALA A 20 -4.51 -6.95 -4.26
C ALA A 20 -3.65 -7.55 -3.13
N ASN A 21 -2.77 -6.73 -2.55
CA ASN A 21 -1.68 -7.21 -1.71
C ASN A 21 -1.96 -7.05 -0.22
N GLY A 22 -2.01 -5.81 0.26
CA GLY A 22 -2.41 -5.47 1.62
C GLY A 22 -3.91 -5.20 1.79
N VAL A 23 -4.44 -5.48 2.97
CA VAL A 23 -5.80 -5.12 3.38
C VAL A 23 -5.81 -4.66 4.83
N ALA A 24 -6.58 -3.61 5.14
CA ALA A 24 -6.80 -3.15 6.51
C ALA A 24 -8.25 -2.73 6.72
N LEU A 25 -8.81 -3.03 7.90
CA LEU A 25 -10.13 -2.59 8.33
C LEU A 25 -10.01 -1.27 9.07
N SER A 26 -10.91 -0.32 8.80
CA SER A 26 -10.95 0.95 9.53
C SER A 26 -11.29 0.76 11.00
N ARG A 27 -11.00 1.77 11.82
CA ARG A 27 -11.16 1.65 13.28
C ARG A 27 -12.60 1.35 13.68
N ASN A 28 -13.55 1.93 12.96
CA ASN A 28 -14.97 1.81 13.22
C ASN A 28 -15.65 0.72 12.38
N ASN A 29 -14.89 -0.08 11.62
CA ASN A 29 -15.39 -1.12 10.72
C ASN A 29 -16.28 -0.63 9.56
N ASN A 30 -16.24 0.66 9.24
CA ASN A 30 -17.10 1.26 8.21
C ASN A 30 -16.54 1.10 6.79
N PHE A 31 -15.24 0.86 6.64
CA PHE A 31 -14.61 0.64 5.34
C PHE A 31 -13.38 -0.25 5.47
N ILE A 32 -12.94 -0.82 4.35
CA ILE A 32 -11.63 -1.47 4.21
C ILE A 32 -10.76 -0.71 3.22
N LEU A 33 -9.46 -0.74 3.45
CA LEU A 33 -8.45 -0.34 2.49
C LEU A 33 -7.85 -1.59 1.83
N VAL A 34 -7.54 -1.49 0.55
CA VAL A 34 -6.87 -2.55 -0.22
C VAL A 34 -5.75 -1.93 -1.05
N ALA A 35 -4.53 -2.43 -0.91
CA ALA A 35 -3.41 -2.03 -1.76
C ALA A 35 -3.54 -2.73 -3.12
N GLU A 36 -3.64 -1.93 -4.19
CA GLU A 36 -3.62 -2.41 -5.57
C GLU A 36 -2.23 -2.15 -6.17
N THR A 37 -1.32 -3.09 -5.96
CA THR A 37 0.11 -2.94 -6.29
C THR A 37 0.33 -2.67 -7.77
N GLY A 38 -0.39 -3.35 -8.66
CA GLY A 38 -0.25 -3.16 -10.11
C GLY A 38 -0.74 -1.80 -10.63
N LYS A 39 -1.34 -0.97 -9.77
CA LYS A 39 -1.85 0.37 -10.09
C LYS A 39 -1.32 1.47 -9.17
N ASN A 40 -0.29 1.20 -8.35
CA ASN A 40 0.34 2.15 -7.42
C ASN A 40 -0.67 2.94 -6.59
N ARG A 41 -1.70 2.26 -6.05
CA ARG A 41 -2.76 2.95 -5.31
C ARG A 41 -3.33 2.10 -4.19
N VAL A 42 -4.00 2.77 -3.27
CA VAL A 42 -4.87 2.16 -2.27
C VAL A 42 -6.32 2.44 -2.66
N MET A 43 -7.14 1.42 -2.62
CA MET A 43 -8.59 1.49 -2.82
C MET A 43 -9.30 1.52 -1.47
N ARG A 44 -10.36 2.31 -1.34
CA ARG A 44 -11.30 2.25 -0.22
C ARG A 44 -12.59 1.58 -0.66
N TYR A 45 -13.08 0.62 0.12
CA TYR A 45 -14.39 -0.01 -0.07
C TYR A 45 -15.25 0.20 1.19
N TRP A 46 -16.40 0.83 1.03
CA TRP A 46 -17.31 1.14 2.13
C TRP A 46 -18.14 -0.09 2.52
N LEU A 47 -18.05 -0.49 3.78
CA LEU A 47 -18.82 -1.59 4.34
C LEU A 47 -20.19 -1.13 4.86
N GLU A 48 -20.26 0.08 5.39
CA GLU A 48 -21.46 0.64 6.03
C GLU A 48 -21.75 2.08 5.57
N GLY A 49 -22.91 2.60 6.00
CA GLY A 49 -23.33 3.97 5.73
C GLY A 49 -23.93 4.22 4.34
N PRO A 50 -24.15 5.50 3.95
CA PRO A 50 -24.79 5.86 2.68
C PRO A 50 -24.03 5.41 1.42
N ASN A 51 -22.75 5.07 1.57
CA ASN A 51 -21.89 4.59 0.51
C ASN A 51 -21.63 3.08 0.57
N ALA A 52 -22.32 2.32 1.42
CA ALA A 52 -22.12 0.88 1.55
C ALA A 52 -22.10 0.19 0.18
N SER A 53 -21.13 -0.72 0.02
CA SER A 53 -20.83 -1.45 -1.22
C SER A 53 -20.24 -0.62 -2.37
N LYS A 54 -19.99 0.68 -2.18
CA LYS A 54 -19.24 1.51 -3.13
C LYS A 54 -17.75 1.48 -2.82
N TYR A 55 -16.95 1.84 -3.81
CA TYR A 55 -15.50 1.94 -3.69
C TYR A 55 -14.94 3.14 -4.45
N GLU A 56 -13.76 3.59 -4.05
CA GLU A 56 -13.05 4.73 -4.63
C GLU A 56 -11.54 4.60 -4.44
N VAL A 57 -10.77 5.43 -5.15
CA VAL A 57 -9.33 5.56 -4.88
C VAL A 57 -9.16 6.33 -3.57
N PHE A 58 -8.42 5.73 -2.64
CA PHE A 58 -8.09 6.34 -1.35
C PHE A 58 -6.83 7.20 -1.45
N ALA A 59 -5.78 6.65 -2.07
CA ALA A 59 -4.51 7.35 -2.28
C ALA A 59 -3.78 6.77 -3.50
N GLU A 60 -3.13 7.65 -4.28
CA GLU A 60 -2.13 7.26 -5.28
C GLU A 60 -0.73 7.34 -4.64
N LEU A 61 0.16 6.43 -5.03
CA LEU A 61 1.43 6.19 -4.35
C LEU A 61 2.63 6.31 -5.31
N PRO A 62 3.81 6.71 -4.80
CA PRO A 62 4.99 6.93 -5.62
C PRO A 62 5.61 5.62 -6.13
N THR A 63 5.38 4.51 -5.42
CA THR A 63 5.92 3.18 -5.72
C THR A 63 4.89 2.09 -5.38
N PHE A 64 5.30 0.84 -5.40
CA PHE A 64 4.42 -0.32 -5.27
C PHE A 64 3.97 -0.53 -3.81
N PRO A 65 2.68 -0.34 -3.49
CA PRO A 65 2.20 -0.67 -2.15
C PRO A 65 2.19 -2.17 -1.90
N ASP A 66 2.47 -2.53 -0.65
CA ASP A 66 2.47 -3.90 -0.16
C ASP A 66 1.44 -4.04 0.99
N ASN A 67 1.82 -4.56 2.16
CA ASN A 67 0.91 -4.66 3.29
C ASN A 67 0.45 -3.29 3.83
N ILE A 68 -0.78 -3.28 4.35
CA ILE A 68 -1.37 -2.13 5.05
C ILE A 68 -1.61 -2.55 6.50
N LYS A 69 -1.11 -1.80 7.48
CA LYS A 69 -1.36 -2.01 8.91
C LYS A 69 -1.98 -0.79 9.56
N ARG A 70 -3.03 -1.01 10.35
CA ARG A 70 -3.69 0.03 11.15
C ARG A 70 -3.06 0.08 12.54
N ASN A 71 -2.71 1.27 13.02
CA ASN A 71 -2.27 1.47 14.40
C ASN A 71 -3.46 1.73 15.35
N ASP A 72 -3.18 1.85 16.65
CA ASP A 72 -4.23 2.04 17.67
C ASP A 72 -5.00 3.36 17.55
N LYS A 73 -4.43 4.35 16.84
CA LYS A 73 -5.09 5.64 16.57
C LYS A 73 -6.11 5.54 15.43
N GLY A 74 -6.01 4.52 14.59
CA GLY A 74 -6.82 4.37 13.36
C GLY A 74 -6.09 4.82 12.10
N GLU A 75 -4.81 5.14 12.19
CA GLU A 75 -3.96 5.55 11.08
C GLU A 75 -3.41 4.30 10.36
N PHE A 76 -3.05 4.43 9.10
CA PHE A 76 -2.62 3.32 8.25
C PHE A 76 -1.19 3.50 7.77
N TRP A 77 -0.32 2.57 8.14
CA TRP A 77 0.97 2.38 7.48
C TRP A 77 0.78 1.55 6.22
N VAL A 78 1.23 2.07 5.09
CA VAL A 78 1.32 1.36 3.82
C VAL A 78 2.80 1.15 3.52
N ALA A 79 3.23 -0.11 3.53
CA ALA A 79 4.58 -0.47 3.12
C ALA A 79 4.75 -0.20 1.62
N LEU A 80 5.91 0.35 1.25
CA LEU A 80 6.28 0.64 -0.12
C LEU A 80 7.50 -0.18 -0.50
N ASN A 81 7.36 -0.92 -1.60
CA ASN A 81 8.43 -1.72 -2.14
C ASN A 81 9.06 -1.00 -3.33
N ASN A 82 10.40 -0.91 -3.33
CA ASN A 82 11.17 -0.13 -4.30
C ASN A 82 11.36 -0.87 -5.65
N GLY A 83 10.56 -1.92 -5.91
CA GLY A 83 10.47 -2.60 -7.21
C GLY A 83 11.47 -3.74 -7.44
N ARG A 84 11.81 -4.51 -6.40
CA ARG A 84 13.01 -5.36 -6.37
C ARG A 84 13.13 -6.39 -7.50
N GLY A 85 13.98 -6.08 -8.47
CA GLY A 85 14.41 -6.92 -9.58
C GLY A 85 13.48 -6.86 -10.78
N THR A 86 12.19 -6.91 -10.53
CA THR A 86 11.07 -6.73 -11.44
C THR A 86 9.86 -6.98 -10.53
N ILE A 87 8.67 -7.20 -11.02
CA ILE A 87 7.92 -8.27 -10.34
C ILE A 87 8.50 -9.57 -10.94
N ASP A 88 9.55 -10.15 -10.33
CA ASP A 88 10.91 -10.49 -10.85
C ASP A 88 11.14 -11.22 -12.22
N ARG A 89 10.27 -10.99 -13.20
CA ARG A 89 10.63 -10.40 -14.50
C ARG A 89 9.39 -10.16 -15.31
N ALA A 90 8.41 -9.51 -14.70
CA ALA A 90 7.00 -9.75 -15.02
C ALA A 90 6.88 -11.23 -15.34
N HIS A 91 7.28 -12.01 -14.33
CA HIS A 91 7.58 -13.44 -14.26
C HIS A 91 8.35 -14.12 -15.40
N ARG A 92 9.27 -13.42 -16.05
CA ARG A 92 10.23 -13.86 -17.07
C ARG A 92 9.78 -13.95 -18.52
N HIS A 93 8.55 -14.28 -18.93
CA HIS A 93 8.25 -14.42 -20.39
C HIS A 93 6.80 -14.22 -20.87
N GLY A 94 6.22 -13.05 -20.60
CA GLY A 94 5.11 -12.55 -21.43
C GLY A 94 3.73 -12.61 -20.75
N ILE A 95 3.64 -12.01 -19.57
CA ILE A 95 2.77 -12.51 -18.48
C ILE A 95 2.46 -11.48 -17.40
N PHE A 96 2.84 -10.20 -17.56
CA PHE A 96 2.72 -9.36 -16.38
C PHE A 96 1.30 -9.00 -16.02
N ASN A 97 0.51 -8.87 -17.05
CA ASN A 97 -0.58 -7.95 -17.04
C ASN A 97 -1.58 -8.47 -18.10
N ASP A 98 -1.13 -8.97 -19.24
CA ASP A 98 -0.11 -8.22 -19.93
C ASP A 98 -0.75 -6.99 -20.60
N ASP A 99 -1.10 -5.97 -19.81
CA ASP A 99 -1.29 -4.59 -20.28
C ASP A 99 0.05 -3.81 -20.20
N ARG A 100 0.86 -3.77 -21.25
CA ARG A 100 2.05 -4.64 -21.24
C ARG A 100 3.20 -4.08 -20.41
N TYR A 101 3.60 -4.91 -19.45
CA TYR A 101 4.61 -4.66 -18.44
C TYR A 101 4.21 -3.65 -17.32
N TRP A 102 3.02 -3.76 -16.67
CA TRP A 102 2.44 -2.72 -15.77
C TRP A 102 2.74 -1.33 -16.35
N ASP A 103 2.46 -1.25 -17.66
CA ASP A 103 2.97 -0.34 -18.70
C ASP A 103 4.33 0.36 -18.41
N SER A 104 5.37 -0.48 -18.53
CA SER A 104 6.79 -0.33 -18.21
C SER A 104 7.12 0.46 -16.96
N LEU A 105 6.59 -0.08 -15.86
CA LEU A 105 6.72 0.42 -14.50
C LEU A 105 6.31 1.89 -14.43
N GLN A 106 5.27 2.23 -15.19
CA GLN A 106 4.77 3.60 -15.41
C GLN A 106 5.94 4.61 -15.45
N PHE A 107 6.81 4.37 -16.44
CA PHE A 107 8.01 5.10 -16.88
C PHE A 107 8.93 5.64 -15.77
N SER A 108 9.53 4.66 -15.10
CA SER A 108 10.72 4.71 -14.24
C SER A 108 10.76 5.85 -13.24
N SER A 109 9.61 6.22 -12.68
CA SER A 109 9.61 7.22 -11.61
C SER A 109 9.14 8.64 -11.84
N ASN A 110 8.74 9.03 -13.07
CA ASN A 110 8.63 10.44 -13.52
C ASN A 110 8.31 11.43 -12.35
N SER A 111 9.23 12.15 -11.70
CA SER A 111 10.14 13.27 -12.03
C SER A 111 9.48 14.61 -12.38
N THR A 112 8.21 14.65 -12.79
CA THR A 112 7.42 15.89 -12.93
C THR A 112 5.93 15.51 -13.00
N GLY A 113 5.15 15.72 -11.94
CA GLY A 113 3.69 15.63 -12.02
C GLY A 113 2.95 14.94 -10.89
N LEU A 114 3.26 15.22 -9.62
CA LEU A 114 2.17 15.28 -8.64
C LEU A 114 1.33 16.48 -9.07
N LYS A 115 0.13 16.25 -9.61
CA LYS A 115 -0.85 17.34 -9.68
C LYS A 115 -1.07 17.84 -8.26
N SER A 116 -0.81 19.12 -8.13
CA SER A 116 -0.69 19.96 -6.95
C SER A 116 -1.96 20.08 -6.10
N GLU A 117 -2.61 18.98 -5.74
CA GLU A 117 -3.79 18.99 -4.87
C GLU A 117 -3.66 18.08 -3.65
N LEU A 118 -2.48 17.48 -3.42
CA LEU A 118 -2.11 16.97 -2.10
C LEU A 118 -1.65 18.16 -1.24
N ARG A 119 -2.46 18.50 -0.22
CA ARG A 119 -2.19 19.50 0.82
C ARG A 119 -1.03 19.11 1.77
N SER A 120 -0.02 18.39 1.29
CA SER A 120 1.17 18.06 2.06
C SER A 120 2.41 18.64 1.36
N SER A 121 3.10 19.55 2.03
CA SER A 121 4.33 20.20 1.58
C SER A 121 5.55 19.27 1.48
N THR A 122 5.38 17.96 1.67
CA THR A 122 6.47 16.98 1.66
C THR A 122 6.55 16.32 0.28
N PRO A 123 7.64 16.50 -0.49
CA PRO A 123 7.86 15.76 -1.73
C PRO A 123 7.93 14.27 -1.42
N LEU A 124 7.03 13.47 -2.00
CA LEU A 124 7.10 12.02 -1.94
C LEU A 124 8.33 11.53 -2.71
N SER A 125 9.34 11.05 -1.98
CA SER A 125 10.59 10.54 -2.54
C SER A 125 10.43 9.13 -3.11
N LYS A 126 11.23 8.78 -4.12
CA LYS A 126 11.41 7.39 -4.59
C LYS A 126 12.03 6.48 -3.53
N ASP A 127 12.70 7.07 -2.53
CA ASP A 127 13.29 6.36 -1.40
C ASP A 127 12.27 6.09 -0.28
N ALA A 128 11.00 6.48 -0.45
CA ALA A 128 9.96 6.17 0.52
C ALA A 128 9.73 4.66 0.60
N VAL A 129 9.91 4.11 1.80
CA VAL A 129 9.71 2.68 2.09
C VAL A 129 8.41 2.41 2.86
N ALA A 130 7.77 3.46 3.38
CA ALA A 130 6.39 3.42 3.86
C ALA A 130 5.79 4.82 3.97
N ILE A 131 4.47 4.91 3.94
CA ILE A 131 3.71 6.14 4.17
C ILE A 131 2.61 5.86 5.21
N LYS A 132 2.44 6.78 6.16
CA LYS A 132 1.34 6.77 7.12
C LYS A 132 0.22 7.70 6.67
N PHE A 133 -1.02 7.22 6.71
CA PHE A 133 -2.23 7.98 6.36
C PHE A 133 -3.21 8.05 7.53
N ASN A 134 -4.03 9.10 7.61
CA ASN A 134 -5.26 9.09 8.43
C ASN A 134 -6.44 8.41 7.70
N GLU A 135 -7.65 8.43 8.25
CA GLU A 135 -8.83 7.78 7.65
C GLU A 135 -9.37 8.51 6.40
N GLU A 136 -8.95 9.76 6.19
CA GLU A 136 -9.33 10.61 5.07
C GLU A 136 -8.39 10.49 3.87
N GLY A 137 -7.23 9.86 4.03
CA GLY A 137 -6.20 9.73 2.99
C GLY A 137 -5.14 10.82 3.02
N GLU A 138 -5.08 11.60 4.10
CA GLU A 138 -4.03 12.60 4.30
C GLU A 138 -2.75 11.94 4.82
N ILE A 139 -1.61 12.35 4.26
CA ILE A 139 -0.29 11.84 4.65
C ILE A 139 0.10 12.46 5.99
N LEU A 140 0.37 11.61 6.97
CA LEU A 140 0.87 11.99 8.29
C LEU A 140 2.40 11.85 8.38
N GLU A 141 2.97 10.84 7.71
CA GLU A 141 4.40 10.53 7.82
C GLU A 141 4.89 9.79 6.57
N VAL A 142 6.16 9.99 6.21
CA VAL A 142 6.84 9.25 5.14
C VAL A 142 8.16 8.70 5.71
N LEU A 143 8.32 7.38 5.69
CA LEU A 143 9.56 6.72 6.10
C LEU A 143 10.49 6.60 4.90
N SER A 144 11.71 7.14 5.03
CA SER A 144 12.75 7.09 3.99
C SER A 144 13.68 5.89 4.21
N GLY A 145 14.13 5.26 3.12
CA GLY A 145 15.20 4.27 3.12
C GLY A 145 16.62 4.87 3.18
N GLU A 146 16.74 6.20 3.17
CA GLU A 146 18.01 6.97 3.24
C GLU A 146 19.05 6.59 2.16
N GLY A 147 18.60 6.05 1.02
CA GLY A 147 19.49 5.54 -0.03
C GLY A 147 20.31 4.30 0.38
N GLY A 148 20.03 3.74 1.56
CA GLY A 148 20.71 2.58 2.10
C GLY A 148 20.20 1.27 1.48
N ARG A 149 21.10 0.30 1.33
CA ARG A 149 20.75 -1.05 0.80
C ARG A 149 19.94 -1.90 1.79
N VAL A 150 19.87 -1.48 3.05
CA VAL A 150 19.17 -2.22 4.11
C VAL A 150 17.68 -2.24 3.82
N LEU A 151 17.04 -1.09 3.54
CA LEU A 151 15.58 -1.00 3.33
C LEU A 151 15.18 -1.08 1.86
N GLU A 152 15.98 -1.75 1.03
CA GLU A 152 15.74 -1.83 -0.42
C GLU A 152 14.39 -2.56 -0.75
N SER A 153 13.73 -3.22 0.22
CA SER A 153 12.40 -3.86 0.13
C SER A 153 11.81 -3.94 1.51
N VAL A 154 10.68 -3.29 1.65
CA VAL A 154 9.82 -3.37 2.81
C VAL A 154 8.50 -3.94 2.32
N SER A 155 8.11 -5.07 2.88
CA SER A 155 6.79 -5.67 2.63
C SER A 155 5.80 -5.31 3.71
N GLU A 156 6.29 -4.93 4.89
CA GLU A 156 5.46 -4.69 6.06
C GLU A 156 6.05 -3.61 6.95
N VAL A 157 5.18 -2.71 7.40
CA VAL A 157 5.47 -1.72 8.43
C VAL A 157 4.31 -1.73 9.42
N GLU A 158 4.62 -1.97 10.68
CA GLU A 158 3.64 -2.02 11.76
C GLU A 158 4.09 -1.13 12.92
N GLU A 159 3.25 -0.18 13.32
CA GLU A 159 3.47 0.63 14.51
C GLU A 159 2.75 -0.01 15.68
N TYR A 160 3.52 -0.42 16.69
CA TYR A 160 3.00 -1.02 17.91
C TYR A 160 3.74 -0.46 19.12
N GLN A 161 3.00 0.12 20.06
CA GLN A 161 3.54 0.67 21.32
C GLN A 161 4.73 1.62 21.13
N GLY A 162 4.63 2.56 20.18
CA GLY A 162 5.69 3.54 19.90
C GLY A 162 6.94 2.96 19.25
N THR A 163 6.84 1.73 18.73
CA THR A 163 7.90 1.07 17.96
C THR A 163 7.36 0.74 16.59
N LEU A 164 8.11 1.16 15.57
CA LEU A 164 7.88 0.80 14.19
C LEU A 164 8.65 -0.47 13.88
N TRP A 165 7.95 -1.53 13.47
CA TRP A 165 8.51 -2.81 13.05
C TRP A 165 8.48 -2.88 11.52
N ILE A 166 9.62 -3.20 10.93
CA ILE A 166 9.82 -3.20 9.49
C ILE A 166 10.30 -4.58 9.05
N GLY A 167 9.49 -5.21 8.20
CA GLY A 167 9.71 -6.56 7.70
C GLY A 167 9.97 -6.59 6.20
N SER A 168 10.68 -7.63 5.77
CA SER A 168 10.89 -7.93 4.36
C SER A 168 10.67 -9.42 4.12
N VAL A 169 9.89 -9.76 3.10
CA VAL A 169 9.71 -11.16 2.67
C VAL A 169 10.96 -11.75 2.00
N VAL A 170 11.91 -10.90 1.57
CA VAL A 170 13.11 -11.33 0.83
C VAL A 170 14.42 -11.07 1.57
N MET A 171 14.45 -10.16 2.54
CA MET A 171 15.68 -9.89 3.29
C MET A 171 15.71 -10.65 4.61
N PRO A 172 16.89 -11.14 5.02
CA PRO A 172 17.05 -11.81 6.31
C PRO A 172 17.17 -10.79 7.45
N TYR A 173 16.21 -9.85 7.55
CA TYR A 173 16.15 -8.90 8.67
C TYR A 173 14.74 -8.71 9.21
N VAL A 174 14.70 -8.27 10.46
CA VAL A 174 13.63 -7.46 11.03
C VAL A 174 14.30 -6.18 11.53
N SER A 175 13.80 -5.02 11.12
CA SER A 175 14.29 -3.72 11.59
C SER A 175 13.25 -3.07 12.50
N PHE A 176 13.70 -2.25 13.45
CA PHE A 176 12.79 -1.48 14.28
C PHE A 176 13.33 -0.07 14.53
N ALA A 177 12.41 0.89 14.67
CA ALA A 177 12.71 2.27 15.03
C ALA A 177 11.73 2.74 16.11
N LYS A 178 12.20 3.60 17.03
CA LYS A 178 11.31 4.26 18.00
C LYS A 178 10.67 5.47 17.34
N THR A 179 9.36 5.61 17.50
CA THR A 179 8.54 6.71 16.99
C THR A 179 8.20 7.71 18.09
#